data_AF-A0A0D5C387-F1
#
_entry.id   AF-A0A0D5C387-F1
#
_cell.length_a   1.000
_cell.length_b   1.000
_cell.length_c   1.000
_cell.angle_alpha   90.00
_cell.angle_beta   90.00
_cell.angle_gamma   90.00
#
_symmetry.space_group_name_H-M   'P 1'
#
loop_
_entity.id
_entity.type
_entity.pdbx_description
1 polymer ?
#
loop_
_entity_poly.entity_id
_entity_poly.type
_entity_poly.pdbx_seq_one_letter_code
_entity_poly.pdbx_strand_id
1 'polypeptide(L)'
;MSQYEPNLKTYERERIVLEIIRKNPDLHHNALMKLIVPEFMAKTTFEKTRDMLIDKEIITVITKANMKFYTPSNNFEVKSQHQVERNTTNYFHDLKSLIKRLDTDYPHKDIDEKINMANLILRNLLQTDNGFTILDAVKNPKKTLYKDEHLEIQQLIHKVFEIIRNDPHSEIIFPAIVSYLEFMMPQNSLNK
;
A
#
# COMPACT_ATOMS: atom_id res chain seq x y z
N MET A 1 0.48 6.51 -17.78
CA MET A 1 0.65 6.45 -16.31
C MET A 1 1.32 5.13 -15.98
N SER A 2 2.53 5.16 -15.40
CA SER A 2 3.23 3.92 -15.02
C SER A 2 2.47 3.26 -13.89
N GLN A 3 1.93 2.08 -14.16
CA GLN A 3 1.43 1.20 -13.12
C GLN A 3 2.54 1.06 -12.07
N TYR A 4 2.20 1.33 -10.80
CA TYR A 4 2.94 0.85 -9.64
C TYR A 4 2.81 -0.68 -9.57
N GLU A 5 3.14 -1.38 -10.65
CA GLU A 5 3.34 -2.81 -10.58
C GLU A 5 4.51 -3.03 -9.64
N PRO A 6 4.31 -3.83 -8.57
CA PRO A 6 5.41 -4.14 -7.72
C PRO A 6 6.50 -4.83 -8.53
N ASN A 7 7.73 -4.32 -8.49
CA ASN A 7 8.83 -4.94 -9.21
C ASN A 7 9.08 -6.32 -8.60
N LEU A 8 8.54 -7.37 -9.24
CA LEU A 8 8.61 -8.76 -8.76
C LEU A 8 10.05 -9.17 -8.44
N LYS A 9 11.03 -8.65 -9.20
CA LYS A 9 12.45 -8.91 -8.97
C LYS A 9 12.95 -8.31 -7.64
N THR A 10 12.38 -7.20 -7.18
CA THR A 10 12.74 -6.59 -5.89
C THR A 10 12.27 -7.46 -4.73
N TYR A 11 11.03 -7.95 -4.76
CA TYR A 11 10.51 -8.81 -3.69
C TYR A 11 11.15 -10.19 -3.67
N GLU A 12 11.48 -10.72 -4.85
CA GLU A 12 12.25 -11.95 -4.95
C GLU A 12 13.63 -11.81 -4.28
N ARG A 13 14.32 -10.69 -4.51
CA ARG A 13 15.60 -10.39 -3.86
C ARG A 13 15.47 -10.25 -2.35
N GLU A 14 14.46 -9.54 -1.87
CA GLU A 14 14.17 -9.41 -0.43
C GLU A 14 13.94 -10.77 0.21
N ARG A 15 13.13 -11.63 -0.43
CA ARG A 15 12.86 -13.00 0.02
C ARG A 15 14.14 -13.83 0.12
N ILE A 16 14.98 -13.80 -0.92
CA ILE A 16 16.25 -14.56 -0.95
C ILE A 16 17.19 -14.11 0.17
N VAL A 17 17.41 -12.79 0.31
CA VAL A 17 18.30 -12.25 1.35
C VAL A 17 17.79 -12.62 2.75
N LEU A 18 16.48 -12.47 3.00
CA LEU A 18 15.88 -12.83 4.28
C LEU A 18 15.98 -14.33 4.57
N GLU A 19 15.74 -15.18 3.58
CA GLU A 19 15.83 -16.64 3.72
C GLU A 19 17.25 -17.09 4.09
N ILE A 20 18.27 -16.53 3.42
CA ILE A 20 19.67 -16.86 3.68
C ILE A 20 20.09 -16.36 5.07
N ILE A 21 19.65 -15.15 5.48
CA ILE A 21 19.85 -14.66 6.85
C ILE A 21 19.23 -15.62 7.88
N ARG A 22 17.99 -16.06 7.66
CA ARG A 22 17.29 -16.98 8.57
C ARG A 22 17.99 -18.33 8.71
N LYS A 23 18.52 -18.88 7.62
CA LYS A 23 19.24 -20.16 7.62
C LYS A 23 20.63 -20.07 8.22
N ASN A 24 21.21 -18.86 8.32
CA ASN A 24 22.60 -18.65 8.70
C ASN A 24 22.77 -17.52 9.75
N PRO A 25 22.14 -17.63 10.94
CA PRO A 25 22.08 -16.55 11.93
C PRO A 25 23.46 -16.14 12.49
N ASP A 26 24.42 -17.06 12.50
CA ASP A 26 25.76 -16.84 13.05
C ASP A 26 26.78 -16.35 11.99
N LEU A 27 26.36 -16.16 10.75
CA LEU A 27 27.26 -15.63 9.72
C LEU A 27 27.35 -14.11 9.77
N HIS A 28 28.59 -13.63 9.83
CA HIS A 28 28.88 -12.22 9.68
C HIS A 28 28.72 -11.78 8.21
N HIS A 29 28.59 -10.47 7.99
CA HIS A 29 28.30 -9.85 6.70
C HIS A 29 29.10 -10.41 5.51
N ASN A 30 30.42 -10.53 5.63
CA ASN A 30 31.25 -11.02 4.52
C ASN A 30 31.02 -12.50 4.20
N ALA A 31 30.73 -13.33 5.20
CA ALA A 31 30.40 -14.74 4.98
C ALA A 31 29.02 -14.89 4.35
N LEU A 32 28.03 -14.12 4.84
CA LEU A 32 26.69 -14.05 4.27
C LEU A 32 26.73 -13.57 2.80
N MET A 33 27.52 -12.53 2.52
CA MET A 33 27.68 -11.97 1.18
C MET A 33 28.24 -13.02 0.20
N LYS A 34 29.16 -13.89 0.63
CA LYS A 34 29.71 -14.97 -0.23
C LYS A 34 28.67 -16.01 -0.63
N LEU A 35 27.61 -16.21 0.17
CA LEU A 35 26.50 -17.10 -0.18
C LEU A 35 25.51 -16.46 -1.15
N ILE A 36 25.41 -15.13 -1.14
CA ILE A 36 24.43 -14.39 -1.93
C ILE A 36 25.02 -13.93 -3.27
N VAL A 37 26.30 -13.56 -3.26
CA VAL A 37 27.02 -12.94 -4.36
C VAL A 37 28.14 -13.88 -4.85
N PRO A 38 28.23 -14.17 -6.16
CA PRO A 38 27.40 -13.62 -7.25
C PRO A 38 26.13 -14.43 -7.55
N GLU A 39 25.87 -15.52 -6.82
CA GLU A 39 24.87 -16.54 -7.18
C GLU A 39 23.47 -15.97 -7.46
N PHE A 40 22.95 -15.10 -6.59
CA PHE A 40 21.59 -14.56 -6.71
C PHE A 40 21.56 -13.10 -7.19
N MET A 41 22.61 -12.33 -6.89
CA MET A 41 22.67 -10.91 -7.24
C MET A 41 24.09 -10.34 -7.14
N ALA A 42 24.29 -9.18 -7.77
CA ALA A 42 25.53 -8.41 -7.64
C ALA A 42 25.66 -7.81 -6.23
N LYS A 43 26.91 -7.54 -5.80
CA LYS A 43 27.23 -6.99 -4.47
C LYS A 43 26.42 -5.74 -4.13
N THR A 44 26.39 -4.75 -5.01
CA THR A 44 25.67 -3.49 -4.80
C THR A 44 24.15 -3.69 -4.70
N THR A 45 23.61 -4.71 -5.37
CA THR A 45 22.20 -5.07 -5.28
C THR A 45 21.90 -5.71 -3.92
N PHE A 46 22.74 -6.63 -3.46
CA PHE A 46 22.63 -7.22 -2.13
C PHE A 46 22.66 -6.15 -1.03
N GLU A 47 23.61 -5.23 -1.08
CA GLU A 47 23.73 -4.15 -0.08
C GLU A 47 22.47 -3.27 -0.05
N LYS A 48 21.95 -2.85 -1.21
CA LYS A 48 20.70 -2.10 -1.30
C LYS A 48 19.50 -2.88 -0.76
N THR A 49 19.36 -4.15 -1.13
CA THR A 49 18.26 -5.01 -0.64
C THR A 49 18.35 -5.21 0.86
N ARG A 50 19.55 -5.42 1.41
CA ARG A 50 19.79 -5.49 2.85
C ARG A 50 19.37 -4.20 3.54
N ASP A 51 19.79 -3.05 3.02
CA ASP A 51 19.47 -1.76 3.62
C ASP A 51 17.95 -1.53 3.62
N MET A 52 17.25 -1.88 2.54
CA MET A 52 15.78 -1.86 2.50
C MET A 52 15.14 -2.76 3.57
N LEU A 53 15.69 -3.95 3.82
CA LEU A 53 15.17 -4.84 4.87
C LEU A 53 15.41 -4.27 6.28
N ILE A 54 16.49 -3.51 6.48
CA ILE A 54 16.78 -2.80 7.73
C ILE A 54 15.82 -1.61 7.89
N ASP A 55 15.64 -0.80 6.85
CA ASP A 55 14.75 0.36 6.84
C ASP A 55 13.30 -0.03 7.09
N LYS A 56 12.88 -1.20 6.58
CA LYS A 56 11.57 -1.81 6.85
C LYS A 56 11.47 -2.47 8.23
N GLU A 57 12.54 -2.47 9.02
CA GLU A 57 12.66 -3.18 10.29
C GLU A 57 12.37 -4.69 10.22
N ILE A 58 12.52 -5.30 9.04
CA ILE A 58 12.34 -6.75 8.83
C ILE A 58 13.52 -7.50 9.45
N ILE A 59 14.72 -6.93 9.33
CA ILE A 59 15.94 -7.44 9.97
C ILE A 59 16.58 -6.36 10.83
N THR A 60 17.31 -6.78 11.86
CA THR A 60 18.12 -5.94 12.72
C THR A 60 19.60 -6.25 12.54
N VAL A 61 20.46 -5.26 12.81
CA VAL A 61 21.92 -5.41 12.74
C VAL A 61 22.48 -5.50 14.14
N ILE A 62 23.19 -6.59 14.43
CA ILE A 62 23.95 -6.76 15.67
C ILE A 62 25.43 -6.62 15.35
N THR A 63 26.11 -5.74 16.07
CA THR A 63 27.56 -5.58 15.92
C THR A 63 28.26 -6.26 17.09
N LYS A 64 29.16 -7.21 16.80
CA LYS A 64 30.05 -7.84 17.79
C LYS A 64 31.49 -7.56 17.35
N ALA A 65 32.26 -6.88 18.19
CA ALA A 65 33.55 -6.29 17.81
C ALA A 65 33.41 -5.46 16.51
N ASN A 66 34.14 -5.81 15.44
CA ASN A 66 34.07 -5.15 14.13
C ASN A 66 33.21 -5.91 13.09
N MET A 67 32.41 -6.89 13.52
CA MET A 67 31.63 -7.77 12.65
C MET A 67 30.14 -7.47 12.77
N LYS A 68 29.45 -7.38 11.62
CA LYS A 68 28.01 -7.19 11.52
C LYS A 68 27.31 -8.52 11.28
N PHE A 69 26.26 -8.78 12.05
CA PHE A 69 25.36 -9.93 11.94
C PHE A 69 23.95 -9.41 11.70
N TYR A 70 23.16 -10.18 10.95
CA TYR A 70 21.79 -9.80 10.62
C TYR A 70 20.84 -10.85 11.20
N THR A 71 19.80 -10.39 11.88
CA THR A 71 18.79 -11.27 12.48
C THR A 71 17.39 -10.80 12.13
N PRO A 72 16.42 -11.70 11.88
CA PRO A 72 15.03 -11.30 11.74
C PRO A 72 14.52 -10.55 12.97
N SER A 73 13.67 -9.56 12.77
CA SER A 73 13.03 -8.82 13.86
C SER A 73 11.91 -9.65 14.50
N ASN A 74 11.99 -9.88 15.81
CA ASN A 74 11.04 -10.72 16.54
C ASN A 74 9.61 -10.16 16.60
N ASN A 75 9.44 -8.85 16.39
CA ASN A 75 8.15 -8.14 16.53
C ASN A 75 7.70 -7.49 15.21
N PHE A 76 8.26 -7.90 14.06
CA PHE A 76 7.94 -7.28 12.78
C PHE A 76 6.45 -7.34 12.46
N GLU A 77 5.80 -8.48 12.68
CA GLU A 77 4.37 -8.65 12.38
C GLU A 77 3.51 -7.62 13.12
N VAL A 78 3.63 -7.55 14.45
CA VAL A 78 2.88 -6.61 15.29
C VAL A 78 3.18 -5.15 14.91
N LYS A 79 4.46 -4.81 14.72
CA LYS A 79 4.86 -3.46 14.30
C LYS A 79 4.29 -3.10 12.93
N SER A 80 4.32 -4.02 11.97
CA SER A 80 3.81 -3.80 10.62
C SER A 80 2.30 -3.57 10.64
N GLN A 81 1.56 -4.34 11.44
CA GLN A 81 0.11 -4.15 11.61
C GLN A 81 -0.20 -2.78 12.22
N HIS A 82 0.52 -2.36 13.27
CA HIS A 82 0.35 -1.03 13.86
C HIS A 82 0.70 0.09 12.89
N GLN A 83 1.74 -0.08 12.07
CA GLN A 83 2.12 0.91 11.07
C GLN A 83 1.04 1.03 9.98
N VAL A 84 0.51 -0.09 9.49
CA VAL A 84 -0.59 -0.11 8.50
C VAL A 84 -1.84 0.53 9.09
N GLU A 85 -2.19 0.22 10.34
CA GLU A 85 -3.30 0.86 11.05
C GLU A 85 -3.12 2.37 11.16
N ARG A 86 -1.99 2.83 11.70
CA ARG A 86 -1.69 4.26 11.82
C ARG A 86 -1.76 4.98 10.47
N ASN A 87 -1.15 4.42 9.44
CA ASN A 87 -1.14 5.01 8.12
C ASN A 87 -2.55 5.07 7.52
N THR A 88 -3.33 3.99 7.64
CA THR A 88 -4.70 3.92 7.11
C THR A 88 -5.60 4.92 7.82
N THR A 89 -5.56 4.98 9.16
CA THR A 89 -6.34 5.93 9.95
C THR A 89 -5.97 7.38 9.64
N ASN A 90 -4.67 7.72 9.59
CA ASN A 90 -4.24 9.08 9.25
C ASN A 90 -4.71 9.47 7.85
N TYR A 91 -4.51 8.59 6.89
CA TYR A 91 -4.91 8.83 5.51
C TYR A 91 -6.43 8.98 5.37
N PHE A 92 -7.20 8.19 6.12
CA PHE A 92 -8.64 8.34 6.20
C PHE A 92 -9.05 9.73 6.71
N HIS A 93 -8.41 10.25 7.76
CA HIS A 93 -8.67 11.60 8.26
C HIS A 93 -8.33 12.70 7.23
N ASP A 94 -7.22 12.53 6.49
CA ASP A 94 -6.84 13.45 5.43
C ASP A 94 -7.87 13.45 4.29
N LEU A 95 -8.34 12.27 3.87
CA LEU A 95 -9.38 12.13 2.85
C LEU A 95 -10.68 12.80 3.24
N LYS A 96 -11.09 12.70 4.51
CA LYS A 96 -12.27 13.42 5.00
C LYS A 96 -12.14 14.92 4.84
N SER A 97 -10.96 15.45 5.14
CA SER A 97 -10.68 16.88 4.98
C SER A 97 -10.67 17.31 3.51
N LEU A 98 -10.15 16.46 2.62
CA LEU A 98 -10.12 16.71 1.19
C LEU A 98 -11.53 16.68 0.58
N ILE A 99 -12.38 15.72 0.96
CA ILE A 99 -13.76 15.61 0.45
C ILE A 99 -14.63 16.77 0.95
N LYS A 100 -14.39 17.29 2.16
CA LYS A 100 -15.07 18.50 2.64
C LYS A 100 -14.83 19.72 1.76
N ARG A 101 -13.64 19.82 1.13
CA ARG A 101 -13.30 20.90 0.20
C ARG A 101 -13.79 20.64 -1.23
N LEU A 102 -14.22 19.41 -1.52
CA LEU A 102 -14.72 19.07 -2.85
C LEU A 102 -15.97 19.89 -3.19
N ASP A 103 -16.88 20.09 -2.24
CA ASP A 103 -18.09 20.89 -2.46
C ASP A 103 -17.80 22.34 -2.89
N THR A 104 -16.68 22.91 -2.42
CA THR A 104 -16.28 24.29 -2.75
C THR A 104 -15.45 24.34 -4.02
N ASP A 105 -14.50 23.43 -4.17
CA ASP A 105 -13.48 23.53 -5.20
C ASP A 105 -13.98 22.96 -6.53
N TYR A 106 -14.76 21.87 -6.47
CA TYR A 106 -15.19 21.10 -7.64
C TYR A 106 -16.00 21.92 -8.66
N PRO A 107 -16.99 22.75 -8.28
CA PRO A 107 -17.79 23.50 -9.25
C PRO A 107 -16.97 24.46 -10.13
N HIS A 108 -15.82 24.92 -9.63
CA HIS A 108 -14.97 25.92 -10.29
C HIS A 108 -13.88 25.31 -11.20
N LYS A 109 -13.88 23.98 -11.36
CA LYS A 109 -12.92 23.24 -12.17
C LYS A 109 -13.43 22.98 -13.58
N ASP A 110 -12.51 22.79 -14.52
CA ASP A 110 -12.88 22.28 -15.84
C ASP A 110 -13.25 20.79 -15.79
N ILE A 111 -13.82 20.27 -16.88
CA ILE A 111 -14.34 18.90 -16.96
C ILE A 111 -13.25 17.87 -16.70
N ASP A 112 -12.05 18.05 -17.26
CA ASP A 112 -10.95 17.10 -17.12
C ASP A 112 -10.39 17.11 -15.69
N GLU A 113 -10.27 18.30 -15.09
CA GLU A 113 -9.91 18.45 -13.68
C GLU A 113 -10.93 17.78 -12.75
N LYS A 114 -12.23 17.96 -12.99
CA LYS A 114 -13.31 17.31 -12.24
C LYS A 114 -13.20 15.79 -12.29
N ILE A 115 -13.03 15.23 -13.49
CA ILE A 115 -12.87 13.78 -13.69
C ILE A 115 -11.64 13.26 -12.92
N ASN A 116 -10.49 13.92 -13.06
CA ASN A 116 -9.26 13.53 -12.38
C ASN A 116 -9.39 13.59 -10.85
N MET A 117 -10.00 14.66 -10.33
CA MET A 117 -10.20 14.84 -8.90
C MET A 117 -11.14 13.78 -8.33
N ALA A 118 -12.27 13.53 -8.97
CA ALA A 118 -13.21 12.49 -8.55
C ALA A 118 -12.59 11.09 -8.59
N ASN A 119 -11.90 10.74 -9.68
CA ASN A 119 -11.24 9.45 -9.83
C ASN A 119 -10.15 9.23 -8.77
N LEU A 120 -9.35 10.27 -8.49
CA LEU A 120 -8.34 10.23 -7.44
C LEU A 120 -8.98 9.98 -6.08
N ILE A 121 -10.03 10.72 -5.73
CA ILE A 121 -10.72 10.59 -4.44
C ILE A 121 -11.35 9.21 -4.28
N LEU A 122 -12.09 8.75 -5.29
CA LEU A 122 -12.75 7.44 -5.26
C LEU A 122 -11.73 6.31 -5.14
N ARG A 123 -10.63 6.36 -5.91
CA ARG A 123 -9.52 5.41 -5.77
C ARG A 123 -8.98 5.39 -4.34
N ASN A 124 -8.73 6.56 -3.77
CA ASN A 124 -8.13 6.65 -2.44
C ASN A 124 -9.09 6.17 -1.34
N LEU A 125 -10.39 6.45 -1.47
CA LEU A 125 -11.43 5.88 -0.58
C LEU A 125 -11.44 4.36 -0.63
N LEU A 126 -11.46 3.76 -1.82
CA LEU A 126 -11.41 2.31 -2.00
C LEU A 126 -10.11 1.69 -1.46
N GLN A 127 -8.97 2.34 -1.67
CA GLN A 127 -7.68 1.89 -1.12
C GLN A 127 -7.64 1.95 0.40
N THR A 128 -8.27 2.97 0.99
CA THR A 128 -8.37 3.13 2.45
C THR A 128 -9.27 2.06 3.05
N ASP A 129 -10.41 1.79 2.41
CA ASP A 129 -11.35 0.73 2.79
C ASP A 129 -10.65 -0.64 2.79
N ASN A 130 -9.90 -0.93 1.71
CA ASN A 130 -9.08 -2.12 1.62
C ASN A 130 -8.04 -2.22 2.75
N GLY A 131 -7.46 -1.09 3.17
CA GLY A 131 -6.54 -1.04 4.32
C GLY A 131 -7.22 -1.52 5.61
N PHE A 132 -8.43 -1.03 5.89
CA PHE A 132 -9.23 -1.47 7.03
C PHE A 132 -9.67 -2.94 6.90
N THR A 133 -10.07 -3.39 5.70
CA THR A 133 -10.42 -4.80 5.46
C THR A 133 -9.24 -5.73 5.70
N ILE A 134 -8.03 -5.35 5.27
CA ILE A 134 -6.81 -6.14 5.54
C ILE A 134 -6.54 -6.19 7.04
N LEU A 135 -6.68 -5.07 7.75
CA LEU A 135 -6.49 -5.03 9.21
C LEU A 135 -7.51 -5.88 9.95
N ASP A 136 -8.78 -5.85 9.55
CA ASP A 136 -9.82 -6.74 10.07
C ASP A 136 -9.45 -8.20 9.86
N ALA A 137 -9.08 -8.57 8.63
CA ALA A 137 -8.73 -9.95 8.29
C ALA A 137 -7.52 -10.46 9.07
N VAL A 138 -6.48 -9.63 9.23
CA VAL A 138 -5.23 -10.01 9.89
C VAL A 138 -5.38 -10.02 11.42
N LYS A 139 -6.12 -9.07 12.00
CA LYS A 139 -6.29 -8.98 13.46
C LYS A 139 -7.38 -9.91 13.99
N ASN A 140 -8.53 -9.97 13.31
CA ASN A 140 -9.64 -10.84 13.70
C ASN A 140 -10.60 -11.11 12.52
N PRO A 141 -10.43 -12.21 11.78
CA PRO A 141 -11.25 -12.49 10.60
C PRO A 141 -12.73 -12.77 10.91
N LYS A 142 -13.11 -12.91 12.19
CA LYS A 142 -14.50 -13.15 12.62
C LYS A 142 -15.23 -11.88 13.05
N LYS A 143 -14.55 -10.73 13.09
CA LYS A 143 -15.14 -9.47 13.54
C LYS A 143 -14.64 -8.30 12.69
N THR A 144 -15.57 -7.47 12.24
CA THR A 144 -15.27 -6.16 11.65
C THR A 144 -14.92 -5.18 12.76
N LEU A 145 -13.63 -4.88 12.94
CA LEU A 145 -13.13 -3.96 13.96
C LEU A 145 -13.38 -2.51 13.54
N TYR A 146 -13.20 -2.20 12.25
CA TYR A 146 -13.32 -0.85 11.69
C TYR A 146 -14.69 -0.59 11.04
N LYS A 147 -15.76 -1.09 11.66
CA LYS A 147 -17.13 -1.05 11.10
C LYS A 147 -17.60 0.38 10.82
N ASP A 148 -17.29 1.31 11.72
CA ASP A 148 -17.74 2.70 11.61
C ASP A 148 -16.97 3.42 10.48
N GLU A 149 -15.68 3.12 10.34
CA GLU A 149 -14.85 3.63 9.23
C GLU A 149 -15.34 3.11 7.88
N HIS A 150 -15.65 1.82 7.77
CA HIS A 150 -16.24 1.24 6.55
C HIS A 150 -17.55 1.94 6.16
N LEU A 151 -18.44 2.15 7.14
CA LEU A 151 -19.70 2.85 6.91
C LEU A 151 -19.49 4.31 6.50
N GLU A 152 -18.57 5.02 7.15
CA GLU A 152 -18.25 6.41 6.82
C GLU A 152 -17.61 6.50 5.42
N ILE A 153 -16.74 5.57 5.03
CA ILE A 153 -16.21 5.49 3.66
C ILE A 153 -17.33 5.30 2.64
N GLN A 154 -18.30 4.41 2.91
CA GLN A 154 -19.46 4.23 2.04
C GLN A 154 -20.26 5.54 1.87
N GLN A 155 -20.46 6.28 2.96
CA GLN A 155 -21.14 7.59 2.93
C GLN A 155 -20.34 8.64 2.16
N LEU A 156 -19.01 8.65 2.28
CA LEU A 156 -18.13 9.55 1.54
C LEU A 156 -18.12 9.24 0.04
N ILE A 157 -18.10 7.96 -0.34
CA ILE A 157 -18.24 7.53 -1.75
C ILE A 157 -19.58 8.04 -2.30
N HIS A 158 -20.67 7.83 -1.56
CA HIS A 158 -21.98 8.33 -1.95
C HIS A 158 -21.97 9.85 -2.14
N LYS A 159 -21.37 10.60 -1.20
CA LYS A 159 -21.23 12.06 -1.31
C LYS A 159 -20.49 12.49 -2.58
N VAL A 160 -19.39 11.81 -2.95
CA VAL A 160 -18.66 12.11 -4.19
C VAL A 160 -19.56 11.90 -5.41
N PHE A 161 -20.34 10.82 -5.44
CA PHE A 161 -21.30 10.58 -6.52
C PHE A 161 -22.41 11.63 -6.58
N GLU A 162 -22.90 12.11 -5.44
CA GLU A 162 -23.89 13.19 -5.42
C GLU A 162 -23.32 14.49 -6.00
N ILE A 163 -22.08 14.84 -5.67
CA ILE A 163 -21.40 16.02 -6.25
C ILE A 163 -21.31 15.89 -7.77
N ILE A 164 -20.92 14.72 -8.27
CA ILE A 164 -20.81 14.45 -9.71
C ILE A 164 -22.18 14.56 -10.39
N ARG A 165 -23.23 13.97 -9.82
CA ARG A 165 -24.58 13.95 -10.40
C ARG A 165 -25.19 15.34 -10.48
N ASN A 166 -24.91 16.17 -9.48
CA ASN A 166 -25.42 17.55 -9.42
C ASN A 166 -24.61 18.54 -10.26
N ASP A 167 -23.53 18.10 -10.92
CA ASP A 167 -22.75 18.95 -11.82
C ASP A 167 -23.48 19.22 -13.14
N PRO A 168 -23.43 20.45 -13.71
CA PRO A 168 -24.04 20.76 -15.00
C PRO A 168 -23.53 19.90 -16.18
N HIS A 169 -22.33 19.34 -16.07
CA HIS A 169 -21.71 18.47 -17.07
C HIS A 169 -21.72 17.00 -16.66
N SER A 170 -22.62 16.61 -15.75
CA SER A 170 -22.71 15.23 -15.22
C SER A 170 -22.89 14.18 -16.31
N GLU A 171 -23.59 14.49 -17.41
CA GLU A 171 -23.77 13.59 -18.56
C GLU A 171 -22.45 13.14 -19.21
N ILE A 172 -21.39 13.95 -19.10
CA ILE A 172 -20.05 13.66 -19.62
C ILE A 172 -19.16 13.10 -18.51
N ILE A 173 -19.20 13.72 -17.33
CA ILE A 173 -18.30 13.38 -16.23
C ILE A 173 -18.64 12.00 -15.63
N PHE A 174 -19.93 11.70 -15.43
CA PHE A 174 -20.35 10.47 -14.77
C PHE A 174 -19.94 9.21 -15.54
N PRO A 175 -20.18 9.08 -16.86
CA PRO A 175 -19.70 7.91 -17.62
C PRO A 175 -18.18 7.74 -17.59
N ALA A 176 -17.41 8.83 -17.64
CA ALA A 176 -15.95 8.78 -17.58
C ALA A 176 -15.46 8.22 -16.24
N ILE A 177 -16.09 8.62 -15.14
CA ILE A 177 -15.78 8.13 -13.79
C ILE A 177 -16.19 6.66 -13.64
N VAL A 178 -17.38 6.28 -14.11
CA VAL A 178 -17.84 4.88 -14.05
C VAL A 178 -16.91 3.97 -14.85
N SER A 179 -16.51 4.36 -16.06
CA SER A 179 -15.58 3.59 -16.89
C SER A 179 -14.22 3.39 -16.18
N TYR A 180 -13.72 4.41 -15.49
CA TYR A 180 -12.52 4.29 -14.67
C TYR A 180 -12.70 3.33 -13.48
N LEU A 181 -13.84 3.38 -12.80
CA LEU A 181 -14.14 2.46 -11.70
C LEU A 181 -14.27 1.02 -12.19
N GLU A 182 -14.95 0.78 -13.32
CA GLU A 182 -15.06 -0.54 -13.93
C GLU A 182 -13.69 -1.16 -14.17
N PHE A 183 -12.71 -0.39 -14.65
CA PHE A 183 -11.33 -0.86 -14.81
C PHE A 183 -10.70 -1.34 -13.49
N MET A 184 -11.06 -0.75 -12.35
CA MET A 184 -10.57 -1.15 -11.03
C MET A 184 -11.36 -2.29 -10.39
N MET A 185 -12.55 -2.60 -10.88
CA MET A 185 -13.41 -3.64 -10.35
C MET A 185 -13.07 -5.02 -10.94
N PRO A 186 -13.45 -6.12 -10.25
CA PRO A 186 -13.25 -7.46 -10.78
C PRO A 186 -13.83 -7.61 -12.19
N GLN A 187 -12.98 -8.00 -13.13
CA GLN A 187 -13.38 -8.29 -14.50
C GLN A 187 -13.93 -9.71 -14.58
N ASN A 188 -14.88 -9.93 -15.49
CA ASN A 188 -15.41 -11.26 -15.81
C ASN A 188 -14.33 -12.11 -16.50
N SER A 189 -13.32 -12.58 -15.77
CA SER A 189 -12.22 -13.39 -16.31
C SER A 189 -11.93 -14.64 -15.50
N LEU A 190 -12.84 -15.06 -14.61
CA LEU A 190 -12.72 -16.35 -13.91
C LEU A 190 -13.11 -17.56 -14.79
N ASN A 191 -13.43 -17.34 -16.07
CA ASN A 191 -13.76 -18.39 -17.05
C ASN A 191 -12.84 -18.33 -18.28
N LYS A 192 -11.53 -18.53 -18.10
CA LYS A 192 -10.59 -18.90 -19.17
C LYS A 192 -9.60 -19.93 -18.69
#